data_AF-M1PU95-F1
#
_entry.id   AF-M1PU95-F1
#
_cell.length_a   1.000
_cell.length_b   1.000
_cell.length_c   1.000
_cell.angle_alpha   90.00
_cell.angle_beta   90.00
_cell.angle_gamma   90.00
#
_symmetry.space_group_name_H-M   'P 1'
#
loop_
_entity.id
_entity.type
_entity.pdbx_description
1 polymer ?
#
loop_
_entity_poly.entity_id
_entity_poly.type
_entity_poly.pdbx_seq_one_letter_code
_entity_poly.pdbx_strand_id
1 'polypeptide(L)' 'MLEDDKHALPPYDAVVLVTESFAEDNPEAMEALSQLNGRIDQDTMRRLNGEYDIEGRSAKDIARDYLIEEGLISS' A
#
# COMPACT_ATOMS: atom_id res chain seq x y z
N MET A 1 -5.75 -16.20 -11.53
CA MET A 1 -5.82 -14.85 -12.14
C MET A 1 -5.52 -14.98 -13.62
N LEU A 2 -6.22 -14.27 -14.50
CA LEU A 2 -5.81 -14.13 -15.89
C LEU A 2 -4.89 -12.91 -15.97
N GLU A 3 -3.71 -13.06 -16.55
CA GLU A 3 -2.81 -11.93 -16.78
C GLU A 3 -3.35 -11.04 -17.91
N ASP A 4 -3.30 -9.71 -17.73
CA ASP A 4 -3.61 -8.74 -18.79
C ASP A 4 -2.38 -8.53 -19.69
N ASP A 5 -1.99 -9.59 -20.38
CA ASP A 5 -0.82 -9.65 -21.28
C ASP A 5 -0.86 -8.58 -22.39
N LYS A 6 -2.06 -8.18 -22.80
CA LYS A 6 -2.29 -7.16 -23.83
C LYS A 6 -2.36 -5.73 -23.31
N HIS A 7 -2.19 -5.52 -22.01
CA HIS A 7 -2.26 -4.19 -21.38
C HIS A 7 -3.55 -3.46 -21.78
N ALA A 8 -4.67 -4.20 -21.84
CA ALA A 8 -5.96 -3.65 -22.21
C ALA A 8 -6.48 -2.68 -21.13
N LEU A 9 -6.03 -2.86 -19.89
CA LEU A 9 -6.30 -1.97 -18.77
C LEU A 9 -5.15 -0.96 -18.59
N PRO A 10 -5.46 0.29 -18.24
CA PRO A 10 -4.43 1.25 -17.85
C PRO A 10 -3.71 0.77 -16.57
N PRO A 11 -2.46 1.24 -16.32
CA PRO A 11 -1.74 0.93 -15.10
C PRO A 11 -2.58 1.32 -13.88
N TYR A 12 -2.74 0.40 -12.94
CA TYR A 12 -3.49 0.60 -11.71
C TYR A 12 -2.53 0.68 -10.51
N ASP A 13 -1.47 1.45 -10.68
CA ASP A 13 -0.43 1.60 -9.68
C ASP A 13 -0.91 2.54 -8.57
N ALA A 14 -0.77 2.10 -7.32
CA ALA A 14 -1.01 2.95 -6.17
C ALA A 14 0.14 3.95 -6.03
N VAL A 15 -0.20 5.24 -5.94
CA VAL A 15 0.78 6.32 -5.75
C VAL A 15 0.45 7.14 -4.51
N VAL A 16 1.50 7.56 -3.80
CA VAL A 16 1.39 8.52 -2.71
C VAL A 16 1.45 9.93 -3.30
N LEU A 17 0.39 10.71 -3.07
CA LEU A 17 0.32 12.11 -3.50
C LEU A 17 0.37 13.02 -2.28
N VAL A 18 1.32 13.95 -2.26
CA VAL A 18 1.50 14.97 -1.22
C VAL A 18 1.65 16.35 -1.86
N THR A 19 1.38 17.42 -1.11
CA THR A 19 1.69 18.77 -1.58
C THR A 19 3.19 19.02 -1.49
N GLU A 20 3.70 19.88 -2.37
CA GLU A 20 5.10 20.31 -2.36
C GLU A 20 5.50 20.87 -0.99
N SER A 21 4.69 21.78 -0.44
CA SER A 21 4.93 22.35 0.89
C SER A 21 5.04 21.30 2.00
N PHE A 22 4.19 20.26 1.97
CA PHE A 22 4.26 19.19 2.97
C PHE A 22 5.55 18.38 2.83
N ALA A 23 5.94 18.07 1.60
CA ALA A 23 7.17 17.32 1.33
C ALA A 23 8.43 18.10 1.75
N GLU A 24 8.45 19.40 1.52
CA GLU A 24 9.54 20.29 1.94
C GLU A 24 9.61 20.43 3.47
N ASP A 25 8.47 20.59 4.13
CA ASP A 25 8.39 20.76 5.59
C ASP A 25 8.61 19.45 6.35
N ASN A 26 8.38 18.28 5.74
CA ASN A 26 8.38 16.97 6.40
C ASN A 26 9.22 15.92 5.66
N PRO A 27 10.55 16.12 5.51
CA PRO A 27 11.42 15.17 4.81
C PRO A 27 11.42 13.77 5.44
N GLU A 28 11.32 13.68 6.77
CA GLU A 28 11.23 12.39 7.48
C GLU A 28 9.95 11.61 7.14
N ALA A 29 8.83 12.32 6.93
CA ALA A 29 7.58 11.68 6.51
C ALA A 29 7.71 11.15 5.07
N MET A 30 8.41 11.89 4.19
CA MET A 30 8.70 11.42 2.83
C MET A 30 9.59 10.20 2.82
N GLU A 31 10.62 10.16 3.68
CA GLU A 31 11.47 8.99 3.85
C GLU A 31 10.65 7.78 4.31
N ALA A 32 9.81 7.93 5.33
CA ALA A 32 8.95 6.86 5.82
C ALA A 32 7.95 6.36 4.76
N LEU A 33 7.26 7.27 4.06
CA LEU A 33 6.32 6.91 3.00
C LEU A 33 7.02 6.20 1.83
N SER A 34 8.25 6.59 1.50
CA SER A 34 9.00 5.98 0.41
C SER A 34 9.33 4.50 0.65
N GLN A 35 9.36 4.05 1.90
CA GLN A 35 9.60 2.65 2.25
C GLN A 35 8.47 1.72 1.77
N LEU A 36 7.28 2.26 1.50
CA LEU A 36 6.13 1.53 0.99
C LEU A 36 6.20 1.26 -0.52
N ASN A 37 7.08 1.98 -1.25
CA ASN A 37 7.16 1.86 -2.70
C ASN A 37 7.54 0.43 -3.12
N GLY A 38 6.71 -0.16 -3.99
CA GLY A 38 6.92 -1.52 -4.51
C GLY A 38 6.66 -2.66 -3.52
N ARG A 39 6.13 -2.37 -2.32
CA ARG A 39 5.83 -3.38 -1.30
C ARG A 39 4.50 -4.07 -1.52
N ILE A 40 3.51 -3.35 -2.05
CA ILE A 40 2.14 -3.86 -2.20
C ILE A 40 1.91 -4.18 -3.67
N ASP A 41 2.14 -5.44 -4.05
CA ASP A 41 1.79 -5.94 -5.38
C ASP A 41 0.28 -6.26 -5.49
N GLN A 42 -0.16 -6.67 -6.68
CA GLN A 42 -1.57 -6.94 -6.93
C GLN A 42 -2.14 -8.06 -6.05
N ASP A 43 -1.35 -9.11 -5.80
CA ASP A 43 -1.81 -10.26 -5.02
C ASP A 43 -1.88 -9.91 -3.53
N THR A 44 -0.92 -9.13 -3.03
CA THR A 44 -0.95 -8.55 -1.69
C THR A 44 -2.17 -7.64 -1.52
N MET A 45 -2.41 -6.70 -2.45
CA MET A 45 -3.57 -5.81 -2.37
C MET A 45 -4.90 -6.59 -2.37
N ARG A 46 -5.02 -7.62 -3.21
CA ARG A 46 -6.22 -8.49 -3.24
C ARG A 46 -6.44 -9.22 -1.91
N ARG A 47 -5.37 -9.76 -1.32
CA ARG A 47 -5.43 -10.42 -0.01
C ARG A 47 -5.92 -9.44 1.05
N LEU A 48 -5.28 -8.27 1.16
CA LEU A 48 -5.63 -7.26 2.16
C LEU A 48 -7.07 -6.74 1.99
N ASN A 49 -7.53 -6.55 0.75
CA ASN A 49 -8.92 -6.19 0.49
C ASN A 49 -9.90 -7.31 0.85
N GLY A 50 -9.53 -8.58 0.64
CA GLY A 50 -10.33 -9.73 1.04
C GLY A 50 -10.57 -9.79 2.56
N GLU A 51 -9.54 -9.47 3.35
CA GLU A 51 -9.66 -9.38 4.82
C GLU A 51 -10.67 -8.30 5.25
N TYR A 52 -10.77 -7.21 4.49
CA TYR A 52 -11.75 -6.16 4.74
C TYR A 52 -13.16 -6.56 4.26
N ASP A 53 -13.30 -6.91 2.99
CA ASP A 53 -14.60 -7.11 2.34
C ASP A 53 -15.29 -8.42 2.75
N ILE A 54 -14.53 -9.48 3.02
CA ILE A 54 -15.06 -10.83 3.29
C ILE A 54 -15.00 -11.13 4.80
N GLU A 55 -13.86 -10.88 5.43
CA GLU A 55 -13.66 -11.22 6.85
C GLU A 55 -14.15 -10.12 7.79
N GLY A 56 -14.44 -8.92 7.28
CA GLY A 56 -14.96 -7.80 8.06
C GLY A 56 -13.94 -7.20 9.04
N ARG A 57 -12.64 -7.44 8.83
CA ARG A 57 -11.58 -6.85 9.64
C ARG A 57 -11.51 -5.33 9.40
N SER A 58 -11.07 -4.58 10.40
CA SER A 58 -10.91 -3.13 10.21
C SER A 58 -9.69 -2.84 9.33
N ALA A 59 -9.81 -1.88 8.42
CA ALA A 59 -8.70 -1.45 7.56
C ALA A 59 -7.47 -1.01 8.36
N LYS A 60 -7.68 -0.44 9.55
CA LYS A 60 -6.60 -0.03 10.46
C LYS A 60 -5.80 -1.23 10.98
N ASP A 61 -6.49 -2.29 11.40
CA ASP A 61 -5.82 -3.48 11.94
C ASP A 61 -5.10 -4.24 10.82
N ILE A 62 -5.73 -4.37 9.65
CA ILE A 62 -5.10 -4.96 8.45
C ILE A 62 -3.82 -4.21 8.09
N ALA A 63 -3.89 -2.88 7.98
CA ALA A 63 -2.72 -2.06 7.64
C ALA A 63 -1.61 -2.17 8.69
N ARG A 64 -1.96 -2.14 9.98
CA ARG A 64 -0.99 -2.27 11.07
C ARG A 64 -0.27 -3.62 11.02
N ASP A 65 -1.02 -4.71 10.88
CA ASP A 65 -0.45 -6.05 10.85
C ASP A 65 0.45 -6.23 9.62
N TYR A 66 0.01 -5.76 8.45
CA TYR A 66 0.84 -5.77 7.24
C TYR A 66 2.17 -5.00 7.42
N LEU A 67 2.14 -3.81 8.04
CA LEU A 67 3.36 -3.04 8.28
C LEU A 67 4.31 -3.73 9.28
N ILE A 68 3.77 -4.51 10.23
CA ILE A 68 4.57 -5.33 11.16
C ILE A 68 5.16 -6.53 10.42
N GLU A 69 4.38 -7.21 9.58
CA GLU A 69 4.82 -8.35 8.75
C GLU A 69 5.97 -7.96 7.82
N GLU A 70 5.90 -6.77 7.20
CA GLU A 70 6.96 -6.22 6.35
C GLU A 70 8.15 -5.65 7.15
N GLY A 71 8.07 -5.63 8.49
CA GLY A 71 9.12 -5.13 9.37
C GLY A 71 9.31 -3.60 9.33
N LEU A 72 8.30 -2.87 8.86
CA LEU A 72 8.34 -1.41 8.75
C LEU A 72 8.02 -0.72 10.09
N ILE A 73 7.22 -1.36 10.93
CA ILE A 73 6.92 -0.89 12.30
C ILE A 73 6.98 -2.05 13.30
N SER A 74 7.09 -1.71 14.59
CA SER A 74 7.04 -2.69 15.67
C SER A 74 5.63 -2.90 16.21
N SER A 75 5.40 -4.07 16.82
CA SER A 75 4.15 -4.45 17.50
C SER A 75 3.93 -3.70 18.81
#